data_AF-A0A1I2ACC8-F1
#
_entry.id   AF-A0A1I2ACC8-F1
#
_cell.length_a   1.000
_cell.length_b   1.000
_cell.length_c   1.000
_cell.angle_alpha   90.00
_cell.angle_beta   90.00
_cell.angle_gamma   90.00
#
_symmetry.space_group_name_H-M   'P 1'
#
loop_
_entity.id
_entity.type
_entity.pdbx_description
1 polymer ?
#
loop_
_entity_poly.entity_id
_entity_poly.type
_entity_poly.pdbx_seq_one_letter_code
_entity_poly.pdbx_strand_id
1 'polypeptide(L)'
;MIKHDELIIMRAIAICFKPFLKPEEALIYCNLGRTQFAKKCEESGVYKNDNGYFRREEIDKMLSGETLSPSLSVPKHKLKVA
;
A
#
# COMPACT_ATOMS: atom_id res chain seq x y z
N MET A 1 -32.16 -2.96 -9.15
CA MET A 1 -31.02 -2.18 -9.67
C MET A 1 -30.27 -1.64 -8.46
N ILE A 2 -28.97 -1.92 -8.35
CA ILE A 2 -28.16 -1.44 -7.21
C ILE A 2 -27.98 0.08 -7.36
N LYS A 3 -28.14 0.83 -6.27
CA LYS A 3 -27.94 2.30 -6.30
C LYS A 3 -26.46 2.61 -6.51
N HIS A 4 -26.16 3.76 -7.12
CA HIS A 4 -24.76 4.13 -7.42
C HIS A 4 -23.89 4.17 -6.15
N ASP A 5 -24.40 4.73 -5.06
CA ASP A 5 -23.70 4.81 -3.78
C ASP A 5 -23.42 3.44 -3.18
N GLU A 6 -24.37 2.50 -3.29
CA GLU A 6 -24.19 1.10 -2.85
C GLU A 6 -23.06 0.44 -3.65
N LEU A 7 -22.96 0.71 -4.95
CA LEU A 7 -21.87 0.20 -5.80
C LEU A 7 -20.51 0.78 -5.39
N ILE A 8 -20.45 2.06 -5.03
CA ILE A 8 -19.22 2.70 -4.51
C ILE A 8 -18.81 2.06 -3.18
N ILE A 9 -19.76 1.90 -2.25
CA ILE A 9 -19.54 1.27 -0.95
C ILE A 9 -19.03 -0.17 -1.14
N MET A 10 -19.68 -0.96 -1.99
CA MET A 10 -19.24 -2.33 -2.28
C MET A 10 -17.82 -2.39 -2.87
N ARG A 11 -17.45 -1.43 -3.73
CA ARG A 11 -16.07 -1.33 -4.26
C ARG A 11 -15.06 -0.98 -3.17
N ALA A 12 -15.39 -0.05 -2.28
CA ALA A 12 -14.54 0.30 -1.16
C ALA A 12 -14.35 -0.89 -0.21
N ILE A 13 -15.42 -1.60 0.13
CA ILE A 13 -15.39 -2.82 0.93
C ILE A 13 -14.49 -3.88 0.26
N ALA A 14 -14.67 -4.11 -1.04
CA ALA A 14 -13.88 -5.10 -1.77
C ALA A 14 -12.37 -4.80 -1.75
N ILE A 15 -11.96 -3.53 -1.74
CA ILE A 15 -10.55 -3.13 -1.62
C ILE A 15 -9.96 -3.63 -0.29
N CYS A 16 -10.70 -3.54 0.81
CA CYS A 16 -10.23 -3.95 2.14
C CYS A 16 -9.89 -5.45 2.25
N PHE A 17 -10.42 -6.29 1.36
CA PHE A 17 -10.18 -7.73 1.34
C PHE A 17 -9.15 -8.17 0.30
N LYS A 18 -8.63 -7.26 -0.53
CA LYS A 18 -7.61 -7.62 -1.53
C LYS A 18 -6.25 -7.81 -0.84
N PRO A 19 -5.53 -8.92 -1.11
CA PRO A 19 -4.19 -9.11 -0.56
C PRO A 19 -3.15 -8.13 -1.13
N PHE A 20 -3.35 -7.69 -2.37
CA PHE A 20 -2.49 -6.74 -3.07
C PHE A 20 -3.29 -5.56 -3.62
N LEU A 21 -2.79 -4.35 -3.38
CA LEU A 21 -3.43 -3.10 -3.75
C LEU A 21 -2.62 -2.37 -4.83
N LYS A 22 -3.30 -1.89 -5.87
CA LYS A 22 -2.71 -0.91 -6.79
C LYS A 22 -2.37 0.38 -6.06
N PRO A 23 -1.48 1.24 -6.58
CA PRO A 23 -1.17 2.52 -5.96
C PRO A 23 -2.42 3.37 -5.64
N GLU A 24 -3.39 3.41 -6.54
CA GLU A 24 -4.63 4.16 -6.36
C GLU A 24 -5.52 3.55 -5.27
N GLU A 25 -5.60 2.21 -5.23
CA GLU A 25 -6.37 1.48 -4.22
C GLU A 25 -5.73 1.59 -2.84
N ALA A 26 -4.40 1.59 -2.77
CA ALA A 26 -3.65 1.77 -1.53
C ALA A 26 -3.91 3.16 -0.95
N LEU A 27 -3.88 4.23 -1.76
CA LEU A 27 -4.18 5.60 -1.32
C LEU A 27 -5.60 5.72 -0.75
N ILE A 28 -6.58 5.08 -1.39
CA ILE A 28 -7.96 5.03 -0.90
C ILE A 28 -8.02 4.27 0.43
N TYR A 29 -7.36 3.11 0.51
CA TYR A 29 -7.39 2.23 1.69
C TYR A 29 -6.79 2.90 2.93
N CYS A 30 -5.66 3.60 2.79
CA CYS A 30 -5.04 4.31 3.91
C CYS A 30 -5.61 5.71 4.15
N ASN A 31 -6.45 6.22 3.25
CA ASN A 31 -6.98 7.58 3.29
C ASN A 31 -5.88 8.65 3.40
N LEU A 32 -4.78 8.46 2.66
CA LEU A 32 -3.63 9.38 2.63
C LEU A 32 -3.46 10.03 1.26
N GLY A 33 -3.01 11.28 1.25
CA GLY A 33 -2.56 11.93 0.02
C GLY A 33 -1.25 11.32 -0.51
N ARG A 34 -1.00 11.46 -1.82
CA ARG A 34 0.16 10.86 -2.51
C ARG A 34 1.49 11.09 -1.80
N THR A 35 1.80 12.34 -1.43
CA THR A 35 3.07 12.70 -0.79
C THR A 35 3.19 12.13 0.62
N GLN A 36 2.10 12.14 1.40
CA GLN A 36 2.08 11.58 2.75
C GLN A 36 2.24 10.06 2.72
N PHE A 37 1.54 9.40 1.80
CA PHE A 37 1.66 7.96 1.61
C PHE A 37 3.09 7.56 1.21
N ALA A 38 3.70 8.26 0.24
CA ALA A 38 5.07 7.98 -0.18
C ALA A 38 6.07 8.09 0.99
N LYS A 39 6.00 9.19 1.75
CA LYS A 39 6.85 9.38 2.94
C LYS A 39 6.64 8.28 3.98
N LYS A 40 5.39 7.93 4.27
CA LYS A 40 5.07 6.89 5.26
C LYS A 40 5.52 5.50 4.80
N CYS A 41 5.43 5.20 3.50
CA CYS A 41 5.97 3.97 2.93
C CYS A 41 7.49 3.91 3.05
N GLU A 42 8.21 5.01 2.82
CA GLU A 42 9.66 5.08 3.01
C GLU A 42 10.05 4.86 4.47
N GLU A 43 9.35 5.51 5.40
CA GLU A 43 9.60 5.40 6.86
C GLU A 43 9.30 3.99 7.41
N SER A 44 8.30 3.32 6.86
CA SER A 44 7.87 1.97 7.29
C SER A 44 8.49 0.83 6.49
N GLY A 45 9.26 1.10 5.44
CA GLY A 45 9.85 0.07 4.59
C GLY A 45 8.83 -0.68 3.72
N VAL A 46 7.71 -0.05 3.38
CA VAL A 46 6.68 -0.62 2.49
C VAL A 46 7.05 -0.37 1.04
N TYR A 47 7.20 -1.43 0.26
CA TYR A 47 7.58 -1.36 -1.16
C TYR A 47 6.58 -2.07 -2.06
N LYS A 48 6.64 -1.73 -3.35
CA LYS A 48 5.88 -2.42 -4.39
C LYS A 48 6.56 -3.75 -4.73
N ASN A 49 5.76 -4.75 -5.08
CA ASN A 49 6.26 -5.95 -5.74
C ASN A 49 6.66 -5.67 -7.20
N ASP A 50 7.19 -6.69 -7.89
CA ASP A 50 7.63 -6.60 -9.29
C ASP A 50 6.52 -6.15 -10.26
N ASN A 51 5.26 -6.38 -9.89
CA ASN A 51 4.08 -5.99 -10.67
C ASN A 51 3.58 -4.57 -10.32
N GLY A 52 4.21 -3.87 -9.37
CA GLY A 52 3.85 -2.51 -8.98
C GLY A 52 2.75 -2.38 -7.91
N TYR A 53 2.41 -3.47 -7.21
CA TYR A 53 1.36 -3.52 -6.18
C TYR A 53 1.94 -3.54 -4.77
N PHE A 54 1.17 -3.06 -3.79
CA PHE A 54 1.51 -3.11 -2.36
C PHE A 54 0.83 -4.28 -1.67
N ARG A 55 1.50 -4.97 -0.74
CA ARG A 55 0.84 -5.96 0.12
C ARG A 55 0.00 -5.26 1.18
N ARG A 56 -1.26 -5.68 1.33
CA ARG A 56 -2.17 -5.12 2.33
C ARG A 56 -1.62 -5.27 3.75
N GLU A 57 -1.06 -6.43 4.07
CA GLU A 57 -0.47 -6.70 5.40
C GLU A 57 0.67 -5.75 5.76
N GLU A 58 1.49 -5.33 4.77
CA GLU A 58 2.55 -4.36 4.99
C GLU A 58 1.98 -2.95 5.21
N ILE A 59 0.92 -2.60 4.48
CA ILE A 59 0.17 -1.35 4.70
C ILE A 59 -0.51 -1.35 6.07
N ASP A 60 -1.09 -2.46 6.49
CA ASP A 60 -1.74 -2.60 7.80
C ASP A 60 -0.73 -2.35 8.93
N LYS A 61 0.47 -2.93 8.84
CA LYS A 61 1.57 -2.69 9.78
C LYS A 61 2.04 -1.24 9.78
N MET A 62 2.18 -0.64 8.60
CA MET A 62 2.47 0.79 8.48
C MET A 62 1.40 1.66 9.16
N LEU A 63 0.12 1.28 9.07
CA LEU A 63 -0.98 2.02 9.68
C LEU A 63 -1.11 1.79 11.18
N SER A 64 -0.77 0.60 11.68
CA SER A 64 -0.76 0.30 13.12
C SER A 64 0.39 0.98 13.87
N GLY A 65 1.37 1.52 13.16
CA GLY A 65 2.56 2.11 13.76
C GLY A 65 3.61 1.09 14.19
N GLU A 66 3.41 -0.19 13.83
CA GLU A 66 4.44 -1.22 13.98
C GLU A 66 5.51 -0.99 12.92
N THR A 67 6.73 -0.67 13.36
CA THR A 67 7.87 -0.60 12.46
C THR A 67 8.18 -2.01 11.96
N LEU A 68 8.11 -2.21 10.64
CA LEU A 68 8.62 -3.42 10.01
C LEU A 68 10.12 -3.47 10.31
N SER A 69 10.54 -4.41 11.16
CA SER A 69 11.96 -4.74 11.29
C SER A 69 12.49 -5.10 9.90
N PRO A 70 13.64 -4.58 9.46
CA PRO A 70 14.22 -4.87 8.15
C PRO A 70 14.75 -6.31 8.13
N SER A 71 13.85 -7.28 8.06
CA SER A 71 14.16 -8.67 7.85
C SER A 71 13.24 -9.21 6.75
N LEU A 72 13.86 -9.41 5.58
CA LEU A 72 13.41 -10.23 4.44
C LEU A 72 12.54 -9.55 3.37
N SER A 73 13.13 -8.63 2.61
CA SER A 73 13.16 -8.73 1.14
C SER A 73 14.27 -7.84 0.53
N VAL A 74 15.32 -8.48 0.02
CA VAL A 74 16.42 -7.92 -0.80
C VAL A 74 16.03 -8.20 -2.28
N PRO A 75 16.31 -7.37 -3.31
CA PRO A 75 17.53 -6.60 -3.52
C PRO A 75 17.41 -5.11 -3.86
N LYS A 76 18.34 -4.35 -3.27
CA LYS A 76 18.73 -2.99 -3.68
C LYS A 76 19.21 -3.03 -5.13
N HIS A 77 18.39 -2.54 -6.06
CA HIS A 77 18.85 -2.27 -7.42
C HIS A 77 19.78 -1.05 -7.39
N LYS A 78 21.09 -1.36 -7.33
CA LYS A 78 22.25 -0.53 -7.73
C LYS A 78 22.05 0.99 -7.67
N LEU A 79 22.37 1.61 -6.53
CA LEU A 79 23.04 2.91 -6.57
C LEU A 79 24.41 2.68 -7.23
N LYS A 80 24.52 2.98 -8.53
CA LYS A 80 25.82 3.22 -9.15
C LYS A 80 26.22 4.64 -8.80
N VAL A 81 27.16 4.76 -7.87
CA VAL A 81 28.09 5.87 -7.78
C VAL A 81 29.02 5.78 -9.00
N ALA A 82 29.03 6.82 -9.82
CA ALA A 82 30.14 7.23 -10.68
C ALA A 82 29.86 8.67 -11.12
#